data_AF-C3V8Z0-F1
#
_entry.id   AF-C3V8Z0-F1
#
_cell.length_a   1.000
_cell.length_b   1.000
_cell.length_c   1.000
_cell.angle_alpha   90.00
_cell.angle_beta   90.00
_cell.angle_gamma   90.00
#
_symmetry.space_group_name_H-M   'P 1'
#
loop_
_entity.id
_entity.type
_entity.pdbx_description
1 polymer ?
#
loop_
_entity_poly.entity_id
_entity_poly.type
_entity_poly.pdbx_seq_one_letter_code
_entity_poly.pdbx_strand_id
1 'polypeptide(L)'
;ISILPILLSNQNRRNTEASIKYFIIQAIAATILLNAAIINTWNNGSWLINAPLNTFSSILITVALLLKLSIWPFHFWYPEVINGVSLTNGLIITTWQKIAPTIITFLIINNLNINIISICSISSIIISAWNGLNQTQTRKILSFSSINHISWIILISLYNQNTSLTMFFIYIIINTAI
;
A
#
# COMPACT_ATOMS: atom_id res chain seq x y z
N ILE A 1 -7.84 -11.12 5.66
CA ILE A 1 -9.18 -11.74 5.49
C ILE A 1 -10.16 -11.26 6.57
N SER A 2 -9.70 -11.05 7.81
CA SER A 2 -10.53 -10.54 8.92
C SER A 2 -11.24 -9.19 8.68
N ILE A 3 -10.79 -8.37 7.72
CA ILE A 3 -11.44 -7.09 7.41
C ILE A 3 -12.64 -7.20 6.47
N LEU A 4 -12.79 -8.31 5.72
CA LEU A 4 -13.90 -8.46 4.76
C LEU A 4 -15.29 -8.35 5.40
N PRO A 5 -15.55 -9.00 6.57
CA PRO A 5 -16.84 -8.84 7.25
C PRO A 5 -17.12 -7.40 7.64
N ILE A 6 -16.10 -6.65 8.04
CA ILE A 6 -16.22 -5.22 8.40
C ILE A 6 -16.63 -4.40 7.18
N LEU A 7 -16.03 -4.66 6.01
CA LEU A 7 -16.36 -3.96 4.76
C LEU A 7 -17.78 -4.27 4.26
N LEU A 8 -18.25 -5.48 4.53
CA LEU A 8 -19.59 -5.98 4.17
C LEU A 8 -20.67 -5.63 5.20
N SER A 9 -20.36 -4.85 6.25
CA SER A 9 -21.30 -4.55 7.34
C SER A 9 -22.62 -3.95 6.86
N ASN A 10 -22.55 -3.11 5.82
CA ASN A 10 -23.72 -2.54 5.17
C ASN A 10 -23.93 -3.26 3.83
N GLN A 11 -25.04 -3.97 3.67
CA GLN A 11 -25.39 -4.79 2.50
C GLN A 11 -25.81 -3.96 1.27
N ASN A 12 -25.10 -2.87 1.00
CA ASN A 12 -25.31 -2.05 -0.19
C ASN A 12 -24.52 -2.63 -1.35
N ARG A 13 -25.11 -2.63 -2.56
CA ARG A 13 -24.49 -3.14 -3.79
C ARG A 13 -23.09 -2.54 -4.07
N ARG A 14 -22.91 -1.27 -3.69
CA ARG A 14 -21.65 -0.53 -3.81
C ARG A 14 -20.60 -0.97 -2.79
N ASN A 15 -21.00 -1.26 -1.56
CA ASN A 15 -20.10 -1.80 -0.53
C ASN A 15 -19.63 -3.21 -0.89
N THR A 16 -20.53 -4.04 -1.44
CA THR A 16 -20.17 -5.39 -1.89
C THR A 16 -19.18 -5.34 -3.05
N GLU A 17 -19.39 -4.46 -4.04
CA GLU A 17 -18.44 -4.28 -5.15
C GLU A 17 -17.06 -3.82 -4.66
N ALA A 18 -17.02 -2.82 -3.77
CA ALA A 18 -15.78 -2.33 -3.17
C ALA A 18 -15.04 -3.42 -2.38
N SER A 19 -15.78 -4.24 -1.62
CA SER A 19 -15.20 -5.34 -0.85
C SER A 19 -14.59 -6.41 -1.76
N ILE A 20 -15.24 -6.72 -2.89
CA ILE A 20 -14.73 -7.66 -3.89
C ILE A 20 -13.47 -7.12 -4.56
N LYS A 21 -13.47 -5.84 -4.98
CA LYS A 21 -12.27 -5.19 -5.57
C LYS A 21 -11.09 -5.21 -4.60
N TYR A 22 -11.31 -4.86 -3.35
CA TYR A 22 -10.30 -4.94 -2.30
C TYR A 22 -9.77 -6.37 -2.13
N PHE A 23 -10.67 -7.35 -2.04
CA PHE A 23 -10.29 -8.75 -1.86
C PHE A 23 -9.38 -9.26 -2.98
N ILE A 24 -9.81 -9.10 -4.23
CA ILE A 24 -9.09 -9.62 -5.40
C ILE A 24 -7.66 -9.08 -5.43
N ILE A 25 -7.50 -7.78 -5.25
CA ILE A 25 -6.19 -7.13 -5.38
C ILE A 25 -5.28 -7.50 -4.22
N GLN A 26 -5.81 -7.55 -2.99
CA GLN A 26 -5.01 -7.93 -1.82
C GLN A 26 -4.66 -9.42 -1.83
N ALA A 27 -5.53 -10.28 -2.38
CA ALA A 27 -5.24 -11.69 -2.59
C ALA A 27 -4.12 -11.87 -3.62
N ILE A 28 -4.19 -11.18 -4.77
CA ILE A 28 -3.13 -11.20 -5.79
C ILE A 28 -1.81 -10.68 -5.22
N ALA A 29 -1.83 -9.58 -4.48
CA ALA A 29 -0.62 -9.05 -3.86
C ALA A 29 -0.01 -10.03 -2.85
N ALA A 30 -0.84 -10.74 -2.08
CA ALA A 30 -0.38 -11.76 -1.13
C ALA A 30 0.21 -12.99 -1.84
N THR A 31 -0.38 -13.46 -2.95
CA THR A 31 0.15 -14.59 -3.70
C THR A 31 1.47 -14.26 -4.39
N ILE A 32 1.61 -13.04 -4.94
CA ILE A 32 2.89 -12.58 -5.52
C ILE A 32 3.97 -12.52 -4.43
N LEU A 33 3.65 -11.97 -3.26
CA LEU A 33 4.60 -11.89 -2.14
C LEU A 33 5.05 -13.28 -1.68
N LEU A 34 4.10 -14.21 -1.50
CA LEU A 34 4.42 -15.59 -1.11
C LEU A 34 5.28 -16.28 -2.17
N ASN A 35 4.93 -16.15 -3.46
CA ASN A 35 5.69 -16.75 -4.54
C ASN A 35 7.13 -16.21 -4.59
N ALA A 36 7.29 -14.90 -4.41
CA ALA A 36 8.62 -14.29 -4.37
C ALA A 36 9.46 -14.78 -3.18
N ALA A 37 8.84 -14.96 -2.01
CA ALA A 37 9.50 -15.54 -0.85
C ALA A 37 9.93 -16.99 -1.08
N ILE A 38 9.06 -17.82 -1.68
CA ILE A 38 9.39 -19.21 -2.03
C ILE A 38 10.57 -19.25 -3.01
N ILE A 39 10.54 -18.44 -4.08
CA ILE A 39 11.66 -18.36 -5.04
C ILE A 39 12.96 -17.93 -4.35
N ASN A 40 12.91 -16.97 -3.43
CA ASN A 40 14.09 -16.55 -2.70
C ASN A 40 14.64 -17.68 -1.80
N THR A 41 13.76 -18.38 -1.09
CA THR A 41 14.15 -19.49 -0.20
C THR A 41 14.68 -20.69 -0.98
N TRP A 42 14.16 -20.95 -2.18
CA TRP A 42 14.67 -21.99 -3.07
C TRP A 42 16.12 -21.69 -3.46
N ASN A 43 16.42 -20.44 -3.80
CA ASN A 43 17.75 -20.04 -4.25
C ASN A 43 18.76 -19.92 -3.09
N ASN A 44 18.36 -19.33 -1.97
CA ASN A 44 19.26 -18.94 -0.88
C ASN A 44 19.17 -19.84 0.37
N GLY A 45 18.20 -20.75 0.43
CA GLY A 45 18.01 -21.70 1.53
C GLY A 45 17.62 -21.10 2.88
N SER A 46 17.28 -19.81 2.95
CA SER A 46 16.99 -19.11 4.20
C SER A 46 15.60 -18.45 4.20
N TRP A 47 14.95 -18.48 5.36
CA TRP A 47 13.66 -17.85 5.63
C TRP A 47 13.78 -16.54 6.43
N LEU A 48 15.01 -16.04 6.60
CA LEU A 48 15.26 -14.80 7.32
C LEU A 48 14.72 -13.61 6.52
N ILE A 49 14.01 -12.69 7.18
CA ILE A 49 13.39 -11.51 6.55
C ILE A 49 14.44 -10.62 5.87
N ASN A 50 15.61 -10.48 6.50
CA ASN A 50 16.71 -9.65 6.02
C ASN A 50 17.70 -10.41 5.13
N ALA A 51 17.38 -11.64 4.72
CA ALA A 51 18.23 -12.39 3.79
C ALA A 51 18.39 -11.62 2.47
N PRO A 52 19.55 -11.71 1.81
CA PRO A 52 19.75 -11.12 0.49
C PRO A 52 18.67 -11.65 -0.46
N LEU A 53 18.14 -10.75 -1.28
CA LEU A 53 17.13 -11.08 -2.29
C LEU A 53 17.82 -11.25 -3.64
N ASN A 54 17.48 -12.32 -4.37
CA ASN A 54 17.79 -12.39 -5.80
C ASN A 54 17.03 -11.26 -6.54
N THR A 55 17.57 -10.78 -7.66
CA THR A 55 17.02 -9.68 -8.47
C THR A 55 15.57 -9.93 -8.88
N PHE A 56 15.24 -11.16 -9.28
CA PHE A 56 13.87 -11.52 -9.64
C PHE A 56 12.92 -11.47 -8.44
N SER A 57 13.33 -12.02 -7.29
CA SER A 57 12.53 -11.96 -6.06
C SER A 57 12.38 -10.53 -5.53
N SER A 58 13.41 -9.68 -5.65
CA SER A 58 13.32 -8.29 -5.20
C SER A 58 12.31 -7.51 -6.02
N ILE A 59 12.25 -7.72 -7.35
CA ILE A 59 11.24 -7.11 -8.22
C ILE A 59 9.83 -7.60 -7.89
N LEU A 60 9.63 -8.90 -7.66
CA LEU A 60 8.29 -9.41 -7.32
C LEU A 60 7.82 -8.90 -5.95
N ILE A 61 8.72 -8.83 -4.96
CA ILE A 61 8.40 -8.28 -3.63
C ILE A 61 8.08 -6.79 -3.74
N THR A 62 8.86 -6.00 -4.52
CA THR A 62 8.53 -4.58 -4.71
C THR A 62 7.16 -4.40 -5.35
N VAL A 63 6.85 -5.13 -6.43
CA VAL A 63 5.54 -5.07 -7.08
C VAL A 63 4.41 -5.44 -6.12
N ALA A 64 4.58 -6.52 -5.33
CA ALA A 64 3.59 -6.93 -4.34
C ALA A 64 3.35 -5.86 -3.26
N LEU A 65 4.41 -5.22 -2.76
CA LEU A 65 4.30 -4.17 -1.75
C LEU A 65 3.67 -2.89 -2.34
N LEU A 66 4.03 -2.48 -3.55
CA LEU A 66 3.42 -1.35 -4.26
C LEU A 66 1.92 -1.57 -4.51
N LEU A 67 1.51 -2.80 -4.86
CA LEU A 67 0.11 -3.21 -4.98
C LEU A 67 -0.64 -3.05 -3.65
N LYS A 68 -0.07 -3.55 -2.54
CA LYS A 68 -0.69 -3.44 -1.21
C LYS A 68 -0.82 -2.00 -0.74
N LEU A 69 0.16 -1.16 -1.04
CA LEU A 69 0.25 0.24 -0.59
C LEU A 69 -0.42 1.24 -1.53
N SER A 70 -1.02 0.76 -2.62
CA SER A 70 -1.73 1.55 -3.65
C SER A 70 -0.88 2.64 -4.31
N ILE A 71 0.38 2.34 -4.59
CA ILE A 71 1.32 3.24 -5.26
C ILE A 71 1.24 3.03 -6.77
N TRP A 72 1.54 4.07 -7.55
CA TRP A 72 1.53 3.98 -9.01
C TRP A 72 2.43 2.84 -9.53
N PRO A 73 2.00 2.08 -10.55
CA PRO A 73 0.76 2.22 -11.34
C PRO A 73 -0.50 1.60 -10.70
N PHE A 74 -0.39 0.99 -9.52
CA PHE A 74 -1.42 0.15 -8.91
C PHE A 74 -2.42 0.89 -8.02
N HIS A 75 -2.57 2.20 -8.20
CA HIS A 75 -3.38 3.05 -7.32
C HIS A 75 -4.89 3.04 -7.62
N PHE A 76 -5.31 2.57 -8.81
CA PHE A 76 -6.69 2.73 -9.31
C PHE A 76 -7.78 2.13 -8.42
N TRP A 77 -7.50 1.01 -7.76
CA TRP A 77 -8.49 0.35 -6.90
C TRP A 77 -8.82 1.14 -5.65
N TYR A 78 -7.87 1.91 -5.16
CA TYR A 78 -7.92 2.45 -3.82
C TYR A 78 -8.93 3.60 -3.68
N PRO A 79 -9.00 4.60 -4.59
CA PRO A 79 -10.07 5.60 -4.58
C PRO A 79 -11.48 5.02 -4.77
N GLU A 80 -11.63 3.96 -5.58
CA GLU A 80 -12.92 3.32 -5.80
C GLU A 80 -13.41 2.58 -4.56
N VAL A 81 -12.53 1.82 -3.91
CA VAL A 81 -12.85 1.07 -2.70
C VAL A 81 -13.25 2.02 -1.57
N ILE A 82 -12.46 3.07 -1.30
CA ILE A 82 -12.74 4.03 -0.22
C ILE A 82 -14.05 4.77 -0.46
N ASN A 83 -14.35 5.14 -1.70
CA ASN A 83 -15.61 5.79 -2.05
C ASN A 83 -16.82 4.83 -2.02
N GLY A 84 -16.56 3.52 -2.06
CA GLY A 84 -17.58 2.48 -2.01
C GLY A 84 -18.01 2.07 -0.61
N VAL A 85 -17.17 2.31 0.40
CA VAL A 85 -17.43 1.93 1.80
C VAL A 85 -17.85 3.14 2.66
N SER A 86 -18.31 2.87 3.89
CA SER A 86 -18.55 3.92 4.89
C SER A 86 -17.25 4.65 5.24
N LEU A 87 -17.36 5.89 5.74
CA LEU A 87 -16.19 6.68 6.14
C LEU A 87 -15.33 5.93 7.16
N THR A 88 -15.97 5.35 8.19
CA THR A 88 -15.30 4.58 9.25
C THR A 88 -14.48 3.41 8.69
N ASN A 89 -15.07 2.63 7.77
CA ASN A 89 -14.36 1.52 7.13
C ASN A 89 -13.24 2.02 6.20
N GLY A 90 -13.45 3.14 5.53
CA GLY A 90 -12.44 3.82 4.74
C GLY A 90 -11.22 4.23 5.57
N LEU A 91 -11.45 4.77 6.77
CA LEU A 91 -10.38 5.14 7.73
C LEU A 91 -9.60 3.92 8.22
N ILE A 92 -10.26 2.79 8.47
CA ILE A 92 -9.57 1.54 8.83
C ILE A 92 -8.69 1.05 7.67
N ILE A 93 -9.16 1.18 6.41
CA ILE A 93 -8.35 0.83 5.23
C ILE A 93 -7.16 1.78 5.08
N THR A 94 -7.33 3.09 5.30
CA THR A 94 -6.24 4.06 5.11
C THR A 94 -5.19 3.97 6.22
N THR A 95 -5.58 3.61 7.45
CA THR A 95 -4.67 3.54 8.60
C THR A 95 -4.19 2.12 8.87
N TRP A 96 -5.08 1.26 9.36
CA TRP A 96 -4.75 -0.07 9.88
C TRP A 96 -4.14 -0.98 8.82
N GLN A 97 -4.70 -1.00 7.61
CA GLN A 97 -4.20 -1.86 6.54
C GLN A 97 -2.84 -1.42 5.96
N LYS A 98 -2.41 -0.17 6.22
CA LYS A 98 -1.11 0.33 5.75
C LYS A 98 0.04 0.03 6.71
N ILE A 99 -0.23 -0.28 7.98
CA ILE A 99 0.79 -0.55 9.00
C ILE A 99 1.67 -1.75 8.63
N ALA A 100 1.06 -2.92 8.39
CA ALA A 100 1.85 -4.12 8.13
C ALA A 100 2.70 -4.03 6.84
N PRO A 101 2.17 -3.58 5.68
CA PRO A 101 2.98 -3.47 4.46
C PRO A 101 4.09 -2.41 4.57
N THR A 102 3.87 -1.28 5.26
CA THR A 102 4.92 -0.25 5.45
C THR A 102 6.05 -0.75 6.35
N ILE A 103 5.74 -1.47 7.43
CA ILE A 103 6.78 -2.07 8.29
C ILE A 103 7.61 -3.08 7.50
N ILE A 104 6.97 -3.94 6.70
CA ILE A 104 7.69 -4.90 5.85
C ILE A 104 8.58 -4.17 4.84
N THR A 105 8.10 -3.09 4.20
CA THR A 105 8.96 -2.30 3.30
C THR A 105 10.18 -1.76 4.02
N PHE A 106 10.03 -1.27 5.26
CA PHE A 106 11.14 -0.72 6.05
C PHE A 106 12.17 -1.77 6.45
N LEU A 107 11.75 -2.98 6.82
CA LEU A 107 12.67 -4.06 7.20
C LEU A 107 13.54 -4.53 6.03
N ILE A 108 12.99 -4.53 4.82
CA ILE A 108 13.62 -5.12 3.64
C ILE A 108 14.14 -4.04 2.68
N ILE A 109 14.00 -2.74 3.01
CA ILE A 109 14.23 -1.62 2.08
C ILE A 109 15.60 -1.68 1.38
N ASN A 110 16.64 -2.09 2.09
CA ASN A 110 18.01 -2.20 1.58
C ASN A 110 18.18 -3.29 0.52
N ASN A 111 17.31 -4.31 0.51
CA ASN A 111 17.37 -5.44 -0.42
C ASN A 111 16.39 -5.26 -1.60
N LEU A 112 15.56 -4.21 -1.59
CA LEU A 112 14.61 -3.92 -2.66
C LEU A 112 15.27 -3.16 -3.82
N ASN A 113 14.63 -3.23 -4.99
CA ASN A 113 15.11 -2.48 -6.16
C ASN A 113 14.80 -0.99 -6.03
N ILE A 114 15.82 -0.22 -5.66
CA ILE A 114 15.76 1.24 -5.41
C ILE A 114 15.23 2.00 -6.62
N ASN A 115 15.66 1.65 -7.84
CA ASN A 115 15.26 2.35 -9.06
C ASN A 115 13.75 2.23 -9.32
N ILE A 116 13.18 1.04 -9.10
CA ILE A 116 11.74 0.83 -9.28
C ILE A 116 10.95 1.62 -8.23
N ILE A 117 11.38 1.54 -6.96
CA ILE A 117 10.69 2.23 -5.87
C ILE A 117 10.72 3.75 -6.06
N SER A 118 11.87 4.32 -6.42
CA SER A 118 12.01 5.77 -6.58
C SER A 118 11.14 6.28 -7.73
N ILE A 119 11.16 5.62 -8.90
CA ILE A 119 10.36 6.00 -10.06
C ILE A 119 8.86 5.91 -9.72
N CYS A 120 8.42 4.80 -9.13
CA CYS A 120 7.02 4.62 -8.75
C CYS A 120 6.55 5.61 -7.68
N SER A 121 7.42 5.97 -6.72
CA SER A 121 7.09 6.92 -5.65
C SER A 121 6.99 8.34 -6.18
N ILE A 122 7.92 8.78 -7.04
CA ILE A 122 7.88 10.12 -7.64
C ILE A 122 6.67 10.27 -8.56
N SER A 123 6.41 9.27 -9.42
CA SER A 123 5.26 9.33 -10.33
C SER A 123 3.93 9.34 -9.57
N SER A 124 3.82 8.56 -8.49
CA SER A 124 2.61 8.54 -7.66
C SER A 124 2.38 9.85 -6.90
N ILE A 125 3.42 10.54 -6.43
CA ILE A 125 3.29 11.88 -5.84
C ILE A 125 2.63 12.84 -6.85
N ILE A 126 3.15 12.87 -8.08
CA ILE A 126 2.65 13.76 -9.14
C ILE A 126 1.21 13.38 -9.53
N ILE A 127 0.95 12.10 -9.79
CA ILE A 127 -0.34 11.62 -10.29
C ILE A 127 -1.44 11.75 -9.23
N SER A 128 -1.13 11.45 -7.96
CA SER A 128 -2.09 11.59 -6.87
C SER A 128 -2.44 13.05 -6.59
N ALA A 129 -1.46 13.95 -6.65
CA ALA A 129 -1.70 15.39 -6.53
C ALA A 129 -2.62 15.90 -7.65
N TRP A 130 -2.33 15.56 -8.91
CA TRP A 130 -3.16 15.98 -10.04
C TRP A 130 -4.58 15.41 -9.97
N ASN A 131 -4.71 14.10 -9.72
CA ASN A 131 -6.01 13.46 -9.67
C ASN A 131 -6.86 13.90 -8.47
N GLY A 132 -6.22 14.30 -7.36
CA GLY A 132 -6.88 14.82 -6.17
C GLY A 132 -7.59 16.16 -6.40
N LEU A 133 -7.01 17.04 -7.23
CA LEU A 133 -7.60 18.35 -7.56
C LEU A 133 -8.93 18.22 -8.31
N ASN A 134 -9.14 17.14 -9.06
CA ASN A 134 -10.33 16.91 -9.86
C ASN A 134 -11.44 16.12 -9.11
N GLN A 135 -11.38 16.03 -7.79
CA GLN A 135 -12.39 15.32 -6.99
C GLN A 135 -13.19 16.28 -6.12
N THR A 136 -14.51 16.10 -6.10
CA THR A 136 -15.43 16.81 -5.18
C THR A 136 -15.79 15.96 -3.95
N GLN A 137 -15.65 14.64 -4.05
CA GLN A 137 -16.01 13.71 -2.99
C GLN A 137 -14.88 13.63 -1.94
N THR A 138 -15.20 13.96 -0.69
CA THR A 138 -14.24 13.94 0.44
C THR A 138 -13.50 12.61 0.56
N ARG A 139 -14.20 11.49 0.39
CA ARG A 139 -13.62 10.13 0.39
C ARG A 139 -12.56 9.91 -0.69
N LYS A 140 -12.74 10.47 -1.88
CA LYS A 140 -11.73 10.38 -2.95
C LYS A 140 -10.58 11.35 -2.74
N ILE A 141 -10.83 12.52 -2.15
CA ILE A 141 -9.77 13.45 -1.77
C ILE A 141 -8.85 12.78 -0.73
N LEU A 142 -9.44 12.16 0.29
CA LEU A 142 -8.71 11.39 1.31
C LEU A 142 -7.93 10.20 0.73
N SER A 143 -8.48 9.52 -0.28
CA SER A 143 -7.77 8.43 -0.92
C SER A 143 -6.54 8.93 -1.68
N PHE A 144 -6.64 10.01 -2.45
CA PHE A 144 -5.49 10.57 -3.16
C PHE A 144 -4.46 11.20 -2.22
N SER A 145 -4.87 11.87 -1.14
CA SER A 145 -3.93 12.37 -0.14
C SER A 145 -3.14 11.24 0.52
N SER A 146 -3.82 10.13 0.85
CA SER A 146 -3.15 8.96 1.44
C SER A 146 -2.28 8.15 0.49
N ILE A 147 -2.52 8.22 -0.83
CA ILE A 147 -1.57 7.72 -1.83
C ILE A 147 -0.32 8.61 -1.80
N ASN A 148 -0.50 9.94 -1.87
CA ASN A 148 0.60 10.90 -1.87
C ASN A 148 1.51 10.78 -0.63
N HIS A 149 0.93 10.76 0.57
CA HIS A 149 1.71 10.65 1.81
C HIS A 149 2.53 9.37 1.87
N ILE A 150 1.95 8.23 1.48
CA ILE A 150 2.66 6.95 1.50
C ILE A 150 3.81 6.93 0.49
N SER A 151 3.61 7.53 -0.68
CA SER A 151 4.68 7.69 -1.66
C SER A 151 5.85 8.52 -1.13
N TRP A 152 5.58 9.62 -0.42
CA TRP A 152 6.62 10.40 0.25
C TRP A 152 7.34 9.60 1.34
N ILE A 153 6.60 8.89 2.18
CA ILE A 153 7.14 8.05 3.26
C ILE A 153 8.11 7.01 2.67
N ILE A 154 7.73 6.34 1.59
CA ILE A 154 8.56 5.31 0.97
C ILE A 154 9.76 5.91 0.25
N LEU A 155 9.60 7.03 -0.45
CA LEU A 155 10.71 7.71 -1.09
C LEU A 155 11.78 8.12 -0.07
N ILE A 156 11.36 8.68 1.06
CA ILE A 156 12.26 9.10 2.14
C ILE A 156 12.91 7.89 2.82
N SER A 157 12.21 6.76 2.92
CA SER A 157 12.75 5.54 3.54
C SER A 157 14.01 4.99 2.86
N LEU A 158 14.20 5.28 1.57
CA LEU A 158 15.42 4.92 0.81
C LEU A 158 16.66 5.67 1.31
N TYR A 159 16.49 6.84 1.91
CA TYR A 159 17.58 7.71 2.36
C TYR A 159 17.71 7.74 3.88
N ASN A 160 16.59 7.84 4.59
CA ASN A 160 16.56 7.87 6.05
C ASN A 160 15.26 7.28 6.59
N GLN A 161 15.38 6.11 7.21
CA GLN A 161 14.25 5.37 7.76
C GLN A 161 13.63 6.08 8.98
N ASN A 162 14.42 6.81 9.78
CA ASN A 162 13.92 7.47 10.99
C ASN A 162 12.96 8.61 10.64
N THR A 163 13.29 9.43 9.64
CA THR A 163 12.41 10.51 9.17
C THR A 163 11.17 9.96 8.45
N SER A 164 11.30 8.83 7.75
CA SER A 164 10.17 8.13 7.16
C SER A 164 9.18 7.61 8.23
N LEU A 165 9.70 7.02 9.30
CA LEU A 165 8.90 6.55 10.43
C LEU A 165 8.14 7.68 11.12
N THR A 166 8.78 8.83 11.38
CA THR A 166 8.09 9.98 11.98
C THR A 166 6.98 10.51 11.07
N MET A 167 7.24 10.60 9.75
CA MET A 167 6.21 10.95 8.77
C MET A 167 5.04 9.96 8.76
N PHE A 168 5.31 8.65 8.90
CA PHE A 168 4.27 7.63 8.98
C PHE A 168 3.42 7.75 10.25
N PHE A 169 4.03 8.04 11.40
CA PHE A 169 3.29 8.29 12.63
C PHE A 169 2.39 9.52 12.53
N ILE A 170 2.93 10.63 12.00
CA ILE A 170 2.14 11.85 11.75
C ILE A 170 0.97 11.55 10.81
N TYR A 171 1.22 10.79 9.75
CA TYR A 171 0.19 10.36 8.80
C TYR A 171 -0.94 9.58 9.49
N ILE A 172 -0.62 8.62 10.38
CA ILE A 172 -1.65 7.88 11.12
C ILE A 172 -2.46 8.83 11.99
N ILE A 173 -1.79 9.69 12.77
CA ILE A 173 -2.46 10.62 13.71
C ILE A 173 -3.46 11.52 12.95
N ILE A 174 -3.03 12.14 11.85
CA ILE A 174 -3.86 13.03 11.05
C ILE A 174 -5.09 12.29 10.51
N ASN A 175 -4.92 11.06 9.99
CA ASN A 175 -6.07 10.33 9.44
C ASN A 175 -7.02 9.81 10.52
N THR A 176 -6.52 9.43 11.70
CA THR A 176 -7.38 9.00 12.80
C THR A 176 -8.17 10.12 13.45
N ALA A 177 -7.74 11.38 13.27
CA ALA A 177 -8.42 12.54 13.81
C ALA A 177 -9.65 13.01 13.00
N ILE A 178 -9.86 12.42 11.81
CA ILE A 178 -10.96 12.72 10.87
C ILE A 178 -12.15 11.81 11.18
#